data_AF-A0AAW9NED2-F1
#
_entry.id   AF-A0AAW9NED2-F1
#
_cell.length_a   1.000
_cell.length_b   1.000
_cell.length_c   1.000
_cell.angle_alpha   90.00
_cell.angle_beta   90.00
_cell.angle_gamma   90.00
#
_symmetry.space_group_name_H-M   'P 1'
#
loop_
_entity.id
_entity.type
_entity.pdbx_description
1 polymer ?
#
loop_
_entity_poly.entity_id
_entity_poly.type
_entity_poly.pdbx_seq_one_letter_code
_entity_poly.pdbx_strand_id
1 'polypeptide(L)'
;MGENTIGNENVAIGYIAMEKNVNGNNNIALGQESLLANVSGNNNVAIGRGSLKNAVSTGVNTGVGYASLRGNTTGQSNTGVGNSALVANKAGSENVAFGHYAGASGVAGDLTQNVLIGAWSGNLLTTGDNNNTLLGYGSGRNLTTGNNNILIGRNIDGSSPTVSGE
;
A
#
# COMPACT_ATOMS: atom_id res chain seq x y z
N MET A 1 17.06 -20.53 -3.87
CA MET A 1 17.36 -19.08 -3.89
C MET A 1 17.21 -18.67 -5.35
N GLY A 2 16.23 -17.83 -5.67
CA GLY A 2 15.96 -17.38 -7.04
C GLY A 2 17.03 -16.40 -7.50
N GLU A 3 17.36 -16.46 -8.79
CA GLU A 3 18.45 -15.74 -9.42
C GLU A 3 18.26 -14.21 -9.33
N ASN A 4 19.23 -13.51 -8.73
CA ASN A 4 19.33 -12.05 -8.75
C ASN A 4 20.25 -11.67 -9.92
N THR A 5 19.73 -11.69 -11.14
CA THR A 5 20.58 -11.81 -12.34
C THR A 5 21.10 -10.50 -12.93
N ILE A 6 20.60 -9.30 -12.58
CA ILE A 6 21.21 -8.02 -13.04
C ILE A 6 21.13 -6.86 -11.99
N GLY A 7 20.18 -6.88 -11.05
CA GLY A 7 20.02 -5.83 -10.03
C GLY A 7 21.02 -5.89 -8.86
N ASN A 8 21.50 -4.72 -8.42
CA ASN A 8 22.44 -4.55 -7.32
C ASN A 8 21.74 -4.40 -5.96
N GLU A 9 22.41 -4.84 -4.88
CA GLU A 9 22.06 -4.56 -3.48
C GLU A 9 20.64 -5.01 -3.05
N ASN A 10 20.16 -6.12 -3.62
CA ASN A 10 18.88 -6.72 -3.24
C ASN A 10 19.03 -7.79 -2.15
N VAL A 11 18.07 -7.87 -1.24
CA VAL A 11 17.94 -8.96 -0.25
C VAL A 11 16.66 -9.75 -0.53
N ALA A 12 16.77 -11.04 -0.87
CA ALA A 12 15.63 -11.90 -1.16
C ALA A 12 15.64 -13.18 -0.30
N ILE A 13 14.67 -13.31 0.60
CA ILE A 13 14.56 -14.44 1.53
C ILE A 13 13.12 -14.96 1.54
N GLY A 14 12.92 -16.19 1.07
CA GLY A 14 11.60 -16.85 1.02
C GLY A 14 11.40 -17.62 -0.29
N TYR A 15 10.36 -18.46 -0.33
CA TYR A 15 10.01 -19.18 -1.56
C TYR A 15 9.56 -18.17 -2.62
N ILE A 16 10.22 -18.19 -3.79
CA ILE A 16 9.99 -17.32 -4.96
C ILE A 16 9.95 -15.81 -4.64
N ALA A 17 10.66 -15.35 -3.61
CA ALA A 17 10.87 -13.92 -3.39
C ALA A 17 11.74 -13.34 -4.52
N MET A 18 11.33 -12.20 -5.10
CA MET A 18 12.00 -11.51 -6.23
C MET A 18 12.28 -12.36 -7.48
N GLU A 19 11.52 -13.43 -7.74
CA GLU A 19 11.79 -14.35 -8.87
C GLU A 19 11.86 -13.65 -10.24
N LYS A 20 11.10 -12.57 -10.46
CA LYS A 20 11.08 -11.86 -11.75
C LYS A 20 12.02 -10.66 -11.83
N ASN A 21 12.84 -10.39 -10.81
CA ASN A 21 13.68 -9.19 -10.77
C ASN A 21 14.76 -9.25 -11.85
N VAL A 22 14.70 -8.32 -12.81
CA VAL A 22 15.69 -8.19 -13.86
C VAL A 22 16.72 -7.14 -13.44
N ASN A 23 16.34 -5.86 -13.45
CA ASN A 23 17.26 -4.72 -13.26
C ASN A 23 16.89 -3.80 -12.08
N GLY A 24 15.95 -4.22 -11.22
CA GLY A 24 15.60 -3.50 -9.99
C GLY A 24 16.70 -3.60 -8.92
N ASN A 25 17.00 -2.50 -8.25
CA ASN A 25 18.09 -2.34 -7.28
C ASN A 25 17.57 -1.93 -5.89
N ASN A 26 18.36 -2.20 -4.85
CA ASN A 26 18.14 -1.77 -3.47
C ASN A 26 16.79 -2.22 -2.89
N ASN A 27 16.31 -3.40 -3.27
CA ASN A 27 15.06 -3.93 -2.78
C ASN A 27 15.30 -4.90 -1.61
N ILE A 28 14.36 -4.96 -0.67
CA ILE A 28 14.32 -5.96 0.39
C ILE A 28 13.03 -6.76 0.24
N ALA A 29 13.12 -8.08 0.13
CA ALA A 29 12.00 -8.99 0.03
C ALA A 29 12.18 -10.16 1.01
N LEU A 30 11.34 -10.20 2.05
CA LEU A 30 11.37 -11.22 3.08
C LEU A 30 9.98 -11.86 3.22
N GLY A 31 9.78 -13.04 2.67
CA GLY A 31 8.53 -13.79 2.73
C GLY A 31 8.30 -14.63 1.48
N GLN A 32 7.37 -15.59 1.56
CA GLN A 32 6.90 -16.28 0.36
C GLN A 32 6.25 -15.29 -0.60
N GLU A 33 6.65 -15.28 -1.87
CA GLU A 33 6.12 -14.39 -2.93
C GLU A 33 6.25 -12.88 -2.63
N SER A 34 7.11 -12.47 -1.69
CA SER A 34 7.36 -11.04 -1.47
C SER A 34 8.09 -10.46 -2.68
N LEU A 35 7.58 -9.34 -3.21
CA LEU A 35 8.14 -8.65 -4.38
C LEU A 35 8.29 -9.54 -5.64
N LEU A 36 7.45 -10.57 -5.77
CA LEU A 36 7.56 -11.62 -6.81
C LEU A 36 7.67 -11.06 -8.23
N ALA A 37 6.81 -10.09 -8.57
CA ALA A 37 6.65 -9.61 -9.94
C ALA A 37 7.57 -8.44 -10.33
N ASN A 38 8.48 -8.01 -9.45
CA ASN A 38 9.34 -6.85 -9.73
C ASN A 38 10.21 -7.16 -10.92
N VAL A 39 10.25 -6.28 -11.92
CA VAL A 39 11.11 -6.37 -13.10
C VAL A 39 12.21 -5.32 -13.00
N SER A 40 11.83 -4.07 -12.73
CA SER A 40 12.72 -2.90 -12.75
C SER A 40 12.56 -1.91 -11.61
N GLY A 41 11.65 -2.18 -10.68
CA GLY A 41 11.39 -1.32 -9.54
C GLY A 41 12.58 -1.26 -8.57
N ASN A 42 12.83 -0.07 -8.01
CA ASN A 42 13.96 0.18 -7.11
C ASN A 42 13.47 0.63 -5.72
N ASN A 43 14.28 0.38 -4.70
CA ASN A 43 14.07 0.91 -3.34
C ASN A 43 12.74 0.48 -2.71
N ASN A 44 12.30 -0.76 -2.93
CA ASN A 44 11.11 -1.31 -2.28
C ASN A 44 11.48 -2.18 -1.08
N VAL A 45 10.73 -2.08 0.01
CA VAL A 45 10.82 -2.98 1.17
C VAL A 45 9.52 -3.78 1.26
N ALA A 46 9.59 -5.10 1.10
CA ALA A 46 8.48 -6.04 1.13
C ALA A 46 8.74 -7.13 2.18
N ILE A 47 8.10 -7.03 3.34
CA ILE A 47 8.28 -7.98 4.43
C ILE A 47 6.93 -8.63 4.76
N GLY A 48 6.81 -9.92 4.53
CA GLY A 48 5.59 -10.70 4.73
C GLY A 48 5.17 -11.45 3.49
N ARG A 49 4.43 -12.55 3.68
CA ARG A 49 3.94 -13.38 2.57
C ARG A 49 3.05 -12.55 1.63
N GLY A 50 3.44 -12.51 0.36
CA GLY A 50 2.74 -11.79 -0.71
C GLY A 50 2.74 -10.26 -0.57
N SER A 51 3.61 -9.68 0.27
CA SER A 51 3.76 -8.21 0.31
C SER A 51 4.35 -7.70 -1.00
N LEU A 52 3.75 -6.65 -1.56
CA LEU A 52 4.13 -6.08 -2.87
C LEU A 52 4.25 -7.12 -4.00
N LYS A 53 3.47 -8.21 -3.95
CA LYS A 53 3.57 -9.33 -4.90
C LYS A 53 3.49 -8.90 -6.37
N ASN A 54 2.61 -7.95 -6.70
CA ASN A 54 2.35 -7.52 -8.07
C ASN A 54 3.12 -6.26 -8.50
N ALA A 55 4.07 -5.78 -7.68
CA ALA A 55 4.91 -4.63 -8.00
C ALA A 55 5.78 -4.95 -9.21
N VAL A 56 5.57 -4.32 -10.38
CA VAL A 56 6.34 -4.62 -11.62
C VAL A 56 7.49 -3.63 -11.82
N SER A 57 7.18 -2.33 -11.82
CA SER A 57 8.17 -1.25 -12.01
C SER A 57 7.97 -0.15 -10.95
N THR A 58 7.41 -0.52 -9.81
CA THR A 58 7.13 0.42 -8.71
C THR A 58 8.41 0.78 -7.97
N GLY A 59 8.51 2.01 -7.45
CA GLY A 59 9.64 2.43 -6.64
C GLY A 59 9.22 3.04 -5.32
N VAL A 60 10.12 2.95 -4.34
CA VAL A 60 10.00 3.65 -3.05
C VAL A 60 8.78 3.22 -2.24
N ASN A 61 8.41 1.93 -2.28
CA ASN A 61 7.30 1.42 -1.47
C ASN A 61 7.78 0.61 -0.26
N THR A 62 7.11 0.78 0.88
CA THR A 62 7.33 -0.04 2.08
C THR A 62 6.07 -0.83 2.40
N GLY A 63 6.05 -2.12 2.08
CA GLY A 63 5.02 -3.08 2.46
C GLY A 63 5.51 -3.99 3.59
N VAL A 64 4.83 -3.97 4.73
CA VAL A 64 5.13 -4.86 5.87
C VAL A 64 3.85 -5.51 6.38
N GLY A 65 3.76 -6.83 6.31
CA GLY A 65 2.60 -7.64 6.69
C GLY A 65 2.13 -8.59 5.59
N TYR A 66 1.27 -9.54 5.96
CA TYR A 66 0.64 -10.45 4.99
C TYR A 66 -0.15 -9.65 3.93
N ALA A 67 0.17 -9.84 2.65
CA ALA A 67 -0.49 -9.19 1.52
C ALA A 67 -0.52 -7.64 1.56
N SER A 68 0.35 -7.00 2.34
CA SER A 68 0.45 -5.53 2.35
C SER A 68 0.92 -5.01 0.99
N LEU A 69 0.21 -4.03 0.43
CA LEU A 69 0.43 -3.48 -0.92
C LEU A 69 0.43 -4.54 -2.05
N ARG A 70 -0.21 -5.71 -1.86
CA ARG A 70 -0.17 -6.83 -2.82
C ARG A 70 -0.60 -6.42 -4.24
N GLY A 71 -1.61 -5.57 -4.35
CA GLY A 71 -2.19 -5.12 -5.62
C GLY A 71 -1.39 -4.03 -6.34
N ASN A 72 -0.36 -3.44 -5.71
CA ASN A 72 0.36 -2.31 -6.28
C ASN A 72 1.16 -2.73 -7.51
N THR A 73 0.85 -2.16 -8.68
CA THR A 73 1.48 -2.47 -9.97
C THR A 73 2.37 -1.34 -10.48
N THR A 74 1.93 -0.09 -10.30
CA THR A 74 2.63 1.12 -10.80
C THR A 74 2.73 2.24 -9.79
N GLY A 75 2.01 2.17 -8.66
CA GLY A 75 2.03 3.19 -7.62
C GLY A 75 3.39 3.28 -6.91
N GLN A 76 3.76 4.50 -6.52
CA GLN A 76 5.05 4.82 -5.92
C GLN A 76 4.88 5.49 -4.55
N SER A 77 5.94 5.47 -3.75
CA SER A 77 6.00 6.20 -2.48
C SER A 77 4.90 5.80 -1.49
N ASN A 78 4.42 4.55 -1.52
CA ASN A 78 3.41 4.06 -0.58
C ASN A 78 4.05 3.35 0.61
N THR A 79 3.54 3.62 1.81
CA THR A 79 3.88 2.86 3.03
C THR A 79 2.63 2.11 3.51
N GLY A 80 2.63 0.79 3.42
CA GLY A 80 1.57 -0.08 3.93
C GLY A 80 2.11 -1.01 5.01
N VAL A 81 1.67 -0.84 6.26
CA VAL A 81 2.06 -1.68 7.40
C VAL A 81 0.82 -2.30 8.04
N GLY A 82 0.73 -3.63 8.03
CA GLY A 82 -0.40 -4.39 8.52
C GLY A 82 -0.85 -5.47 7.55
N ASN A 83 -1.64 -6.42 8.03
CA ASN A 83 -2.25 -7.42 7.14
C ASN A 83 -3.23 -6.73 6.19
N SER A 84 -3.01 -6.93 4.89
CA SER A 84 -3.82 -6.40 3.79
C SER A 84 -3.93 -4.87 3.75
N ALA A 85 -2.98 -4.13 4.34
CA ALA A 85 -2.94 -2.67 4.19
C ALA A 85 -2.72 -2.30 2.70
N LEU A 86 -3.54 -1.40 2.16
CA LEU A 86 -3.53 -0.97 0.74
C LEU A 86 -3.54 -2.14 -0.27
N VAL A 87 -4.14 -3.28 0.09
CA VAL A 87 -4.07 -4.53 -0.70
C VAL A 87 -4.59 -4.39 -2.14
N ALA A 88 -5.49 -3.45 -2.40
CA ALA A 88 -6.14 -3.22 -3.69
C ALA A 88 -5.65 -1.98 -4.44
N ASN A 89 -4.74 -1.19 -3.87
CA ASN A 89 -4.16 -0.01 -4.52
C ASN A 89 -3.26 -0.47 -5.68
N LYS A 90 -3.55 -0.08 -6.94
CA LYS A 90 -2.80 -0.54 -8.12
C LYS A 90 -1.82 0.50 -8.65
N ALA A 91 -2.27 1.73 -8.82
CA ALA A 91 -1.51 2.83 -9.41
C ALA A 91 -1.42 4.06 -8.48
N GLY A 92 -2.24 4.10 -7.44
CA GLY A 92 -2.25 5.18 -6.46
C GLY A 92 -0.91 5.33 -5.72
N SER A 93 -0.53 6.57 -5.41
CA SER A 93 0.81 6.91 -4.89
C SER A 93 0.75 7.75 -3.63
N GLU A 94 1.86 7.83 -2.89
CA GLU A 94 2.02 8.71 -1.73
C GLU A 94 1.02 8.44 -0.59
N ASN A 95 0.58 7.19 -0.41
CA ASN A 95 -0.28 6.82 0.71
C ASN A 95 0.53 6.29 1.90
N VAL A 96 0.08 6.62 3.10
CA VAL A 96 0.52 5.99 4.35
C VAL A 96 -0.66 5.22 4.93
N ALA A 97 -0.53 3.91 5.09
CA ALA A 97 -1.54 3.05 5.70
C ALA A 97 -0.93 2.17 6.78
N PHE A 98 -1.41 2.32 8.01
CA PHE A 98 -0.95 1.54 9.16
C PHE A 98 -2.14 0.88 9.85
N GLY A 99 -2.29 -0.44 9.70
CA GLY A 99 -3.34 -1.22 10.34
C GLY A 99 -3.85 -2.37 9.48
N HIS A 100 -4.54 -3.31 10.14
CA HIS A 100 -5.26 -4.39 9.47
C HIS A 100 -6.35 -3.83 8.55
N TYR A 101 -6.27 -4.12 7.25
CA TYR A 101 -7.17 -3.60 6.20
C TYR A 101 -7.29 -2.06 6.13
N ALA A 102 -6.26 -1.32 6.55
CA ALA A 102 -6.21 0.13 6.33
C ALA A 102 -6.11 0.44 4.83
N GLY A 103 -7.03 1.25 4.30
CA GLY A 103 -7.12 1.57 2.86
C GLY A 103 -7.45 0.39 1.96
N ALA A 104 -7.97 -0.71 2.52
CA ALA A 104 -8.22 -1.94 1.78
C ALA A 104 -9.59 -1.92 1.09
N SER A 105 -9.70 -1.13 0.04
CA SER A 105 -10.89 -1.10 -0.80
C SER A 105 -11.16 -2.48 -1.42
N GLY A 106 -12.39 -2.98 -1.29
CA GLY A 106 -12.84 -4.20 -1.98
C GLY A 106 -12.98 -4.04 -3.50
N VAL A 107 -12.82 -2.81 -3.99
CA VAL A 107 -12.76 -2.42 -5.40
C VAL A 107 -11.36 -1.92 -5.74
N ALA A 108 -11.01 -1.87 -7.03
CA ALA A 108 -9.75 -1.28 -7.48
C ALA A 108 -9.78 0.23 -7.18
N GLY A 109 -9.30 0.61 -6.00
CA GLY A 109 -9.19 2.00 -5.55
C GLY A 109 -7.75 2.47 -5.66
N ASP A 110 -7.47 3.31 -6.65
CA ASP A 110 -6.18 4.00 -6.75
C ASP A 110 -6.23 5.23 -5.85
N LEU A 111 -5.86 5.00 -4.59
CA LEU A 111 -5.82 6.03 -3.55
C LEU A 111 -4.57 6.87 -3.74
N THR A 112 -4.64 8.18 -3.57
CA THR A 112 -3.45 9.04 -3.65
C THR A 112 -3.41 10.02 -2.49
N GLN A 113 -2.24 10.20 -1.88
CA GLN A 113 -2.01 11.20 -0.83
C GLN A 113 -2.88 11.02 0.43
N ASN A 114 -3.22 9.77 0.80
CA ASN A 114 -4.00 9.50 2.02
C ASN A 114 -3.12 9.06 3.19
N VAL A 115 -3.49 9.47 4.41
CA VAL A 115 -2.93 8.99 5.68
C VAL A 115 -4.01 8.18 6.41
N LEU A 116 -3.83 6.87 6.53
CA LEU A 116 -4.82 5.89 6.97
C LEU A 116 -4.27 5.07 8.15
N ILE A 117 -4.50 5.52 9.37
CA ILE A 117 -3.88 4.93 10.56
C ILE A 117 -4.97 4.35 11.46
N GLY A 118 -4.96 3.03 11.62
CA GLY A 118 -5.94 2.27 12.40
C GLY A 118 -6.50 1.10 11.61
N ALA A 119 -6.86 0.02 12.32
CA ALA A 119 -7.53 -1.10 11.66
C ALA A 119 -8.85 -0.63 11.02
N TRP A 120 -9.07 -1.03 9.77
CA TRP A 120 -10.23 -0.63 8.95
C TRP A 120 -10.37 0.87 8.65
N SER A 121 -9.33 1.69 8.92
CA SER A 121 -9.36 3.09 8.53
C SER A 121 -9.37 3.22 7.01
N GLY A 122 -10.29 4.03 6.47
CA GLY A 122 -10.43 4.23 5.02
C GLY A 122 -10.75 2.97 4.23
N ASN A 123 -11.41 1.97 4.85
CA ASN A 123 -11.57 0.66 4.22
C ASN A 123 -12.39 0.70 2.91
N LEU A 124 -13.35 1.60 2.76
CA LEU A 124 -14.16 1.74 1.54
C LEU A 124 -13.77 2.95 0.69
N LEU A 125 -12.62 3.59 0.94
CA LEU A 125 -12.12 4.61 0.03
C LEU A 125 -12.00 4.03 -1.38
N THR A 126 -12.39 4.80 -2.38
CA THR A 126 -12.38 4.42 -3.79
C THR A 126 -11.45 5.34 -4.58
N THR A 127 -11.28 5.05 -5.86
CA THR A 127 -10.46 5.89 -6.74
C THR A 127 -10.96 7.32 -6.72
N GLY A 128 -10.04 8.24 -6.45
CA GLY A 128 -10.34 9.67 -6.37
C GLY A 128 -10.57 10.18 -4.96
N ASP A 129 -10.72 9.32 -3.95
CA ASP A 129 -10.77 9.70 -2.52
C ASP A 129 -9.34 9.96 -2.01
N ASN A 130 -8.85 11.14 -2.33
CA ASN A 130 -7.47 11.56 -2.14
C ASN A 130 -7.35 12.60 -1.01
N ASN A 131 -6.12 12.78 -0.53
CA ASN A 131 -5.81 13.83 0.46
C ASN A 131 -6.58 13.69 1.79
N ASN A 132 -7.01 12.48 2.16
CA ASN A 132 -7.70 12.26 3.43
C ASN A 132 -6.72 11.89 4.54
N THR A 133 -6.92 12.46 5.73
CA THR A 133 -6.24 12.07 6.97
C THR A 133 -7.25 11.36 7.88
N LEU A 134 -7.16 10.03 7.92
CA LEU A 134 -8.04 9.15 8.68
C LEU A 134 -7.23 8.46 9.79
N LEU A 135 -7.57 8.75 11.05
CA LEU A 135 -6.87 8.22 12.22
C LEU A 135 -7.85 7.62 13.22
N GLY A 136 -7.68 6.33 13.54
CA GLY A 136 -8.46 5.56 14.51
C GLY A 136 -9.10 4.31 13.90
N TYR A 137 -9.52 3.38 14.77
CA TYR A 137 -10.20 2.15 14.35
C TYR A 137 -11.47 2.50 13.56
N GLY A 138 -11.54 2.10 12.30
CA GLY A 138 -12.69 2.35 11.43
C GLY A 138 -12.93 3.83 11.10
N SER A 139 -11.95 4.73 11.24
CA SER A 139 -12.09 6.12 10.81
C SER A 139 -12.22 6.20 9.28
N GLY A 140 -13.26 6.89 8.79
CA GLY A 140 -13.64 7.00 7.39
C GLY A 140 -13.86 5.65 6.72
N ARG A 141 -14.33 4.64 7.47
CA ARG A 141 -14.53 3.29 6.96
C ARG A 141 -15.51 3.28 5.79
N ASN A 142 -16.57 4.11 5.87
CA ASN A 142 -17.62 4.20 4.86
C ASN A 142 -17.49 5.43 3.94
N LEU A 143 -16.36 6.12 3.95
CA LEU A 143 -16.11 7.21 3.03
C LEU A 143 -15.89 6.60 1.63
N THR A 144 -16.83 6.82 0.71
CA THR A 144 -16.76 6.34 -0.69
C THR A 144 -16.66 7.47 -1.70
N THR A 145 -16.84 8.72 -1.24
CA THR A 145 -16.60 9.94 -1.99
C THR A 145 -16.12 11.02 -1.03
N GLY A 146 -14.97 11.64 -1.30
CA GLY A 146 -14.53 12.80 -0.55
C GLY A 146 -13.02 12.97 -0.53
N ASN A 147 -12.60 14.22 -0.74
CA ASN A 147 -11.21 14.64 -0.67
C ASN A 147 -10.99 15.59 0.50
N ASN A 148 -9.76 15.66 0.98
CA ASN A 148 -9.34 16.63 2.00
C ASN A 148 -10.09 16.49 3.34
N ASN A 149 -10.56 15.28 3.67
CA ASN A 149 -11.21 15.04 4.95
C ASN A 149 -10.17 14.77 6.05
N ILE A 150 -10.41 15.32 7.23
CA ILE A 150 -9.66 14.98 8.45
C ILE A 150 -10.63 14.33 9.44
N LEU A 151 -10.47 13.02 9.64
CA LEU A 151 -11.33 12.21 10.51
C LEU A 151 -10.47 11.52 11.57
N ILE A 152 -10.63 11.95 12.82
CA ILE A 152 -9.85 11.44 13.96
C ILE A 152 -10.81 10.87 15.01
N GLY A 153 -10.74 9.57 15.24
CA GLY A 153 -11.59 8.88 16.21
C GLY A 153 -11.93 7.45 15.82
N ARG A 154 -12.69 6.77 16.67
CA ARG A 154 -13.16 5.40 16.43
C ARG A 154 -14.49 5.43 15.70
N ASN A 155 -14.56 4.76 14.54
CA ASN A 155 -15.76 4.60 13.71
C ASN A 155 -16.44 5.92 13.33
N ILE A 156 -15.65 6.94 12.98
CA ILE A 156 -16.17 8.21 12.50
C ILE A 156 -16.21 8.16 10.98
N ASP A 157 -17.41 8.26 10.40
CA ASP A 157 -17.60 8.45 8.96
C ASP A 157 -18.02 9.92 8.75
N GLY A 158 -17.34 10.63 7.86
CA GLY A 158 -17.52 12.08 7.72
C GLY A 158 -18.97 12.47 7.44
N SER A 159 -19.53 13.37 8.25
CA SER A 159 -20.80 14.02 7.97
C SER A 159 -20.60 15.09 6.89
N SER A 160 -20.77 14.73 5.61
CA SER A 160 -20.85 15.63 4.44
C SER A 160 -19.63 16.54 4.17
N PRO A 161 -19.04 16.55 2.97
CA PRO A 161 -17.84 17.32 2.67
C PRO A 161 -18.18 18.80 2.50
N THR A 162 -18.11 19.59 3.57
CA THR A 162 -17.78 21.03 3.51
C THR A 162 -17.43 21.53 4.90
N VAL A 163 -16.15 21.42 5.24
CA VAL A 163 -15.53 22.47 6.06
C VAL A 163 -14.28 22.88 5.30
N SER A 164 -14.49 23.72 4.27
CA SER A 164 -13.43 24.58 3.77
C SER A 164 -13.04 25.49 4.93
N GLY A 165 -11.94 25.17 5.60
CA GLY A 165 -11.25 26.14 6.43
C GLY A 165 -10.73 27.25 5.52
N GLU A 166 -11.35 28.42 5.59
CA GLU A 166 -10.61 29.68 5.50
C GLU A 166 -9.80 29.87 6.80
#